data_AF-A0A2P2LL48-F1
#
_entry.id   AF-A0A2P2LL48-F1
#
_cell.length_a   1.000
_cell.length_b   1.000
_cell.length_c   1.000
_cell.angle_alpha   90.00
_cell.angle_beta   90.00
_cell.angle_gamma   90.00
#
_symmetry.space_group_name_H-M   'P 1'
#
loop_
_entity.id
_entity.type
_entity.pdbx_description
1 polymer ?
#
loop_
_entity_poly.entity_id
_entity_poly.type
_entity_poly.pdbx_seq_one_letter_code
_entity_poly.pdbx_strand_id
1 'polypeptide(L)'
;MAEKLAPDKRHSFINNGQEVFEWDQTLEEVNIYINLPPNVHSKQFYCKIQSKHVEVGIKGNPPYLNHELTCPVKTDSSFWTLGIFCFSFLFVCFFLFVSPFSLDS
;
A
#
# COMPACT_ATOMS: atom_id res chain seq x y z
N MET A 1 -0.52 8.03 -28.06
CA MET A 1 -1.62 7.13 -27.65
C MET A 1 -0.95 5.95 -26.95
N ALA A 2 -1.28 5.76 -25.67
CA ALA A 2 -1.00 4.63 -24.78
C ALA A 2 0.13 3.65 -25.17
N GLU A 3 1.34 3.83 -24.64
CA GLU A 3 2.32 2.75 -24.59
C GLU A 3 2.96 2.65 -23.21
N LYS A 4 2.40 1.69 -22.46
CA LYS A 4 3.08 0.84 -21.46
C LYS A 4 3.60 1.51 -20.19
N LEU A 5 2.68 1.80 -19.27
CA LEU A 5 2.97 1.94 -17.83
C LEU A 5 2.21 0.87 -17.04
N ALA A 6 2.42 -0.41 -17.37
CA ALA A 6 2.18 -1.45 -16.37
C ALA A 6 3.46 -1.46 -15.52
N PRO A 7 3.38 -1.25 -14.19
CA PRO A 7 4.58 -1.24 -13.37
C PRO A 7 5.30 -2.59 -13.51
N ASP A 8 6.58 -2.48 -13.86
CA ASP A 8 7.55 -3.56 -13.89
C ASP A 8 7.54 -4.25 -12.51
N LYS A 9 7.00 -5.48 -12.45
CA LYS A 9 7.04 -6.40 -11.30
C LYS A 9 6.10 -6.03 -10.13
N ARG A 10 4.89 -6.62 -10.14
CA ARG A 10 4.01 -6.69 -8.96
C ARG A 10 4.60 -7.70 -7.97
N HIS A 11 4.72 -7.30 -6.72
CA HIS A 11 5.24 -8.14 -5.64
C HIS A 11 4.09 -8.63 -4.78
N SER A 12 4.06 -9.91 -4.42
CA SER A 12 3.08 -10.45 -3.49
C SER A 12 3.76 -10.91 -2.20
N PHE A 13 3.18 -10.54 -1.07
CA PHE A 13 3.59 -11.03 0.23
C PHE A 13 2.72 -12.23 0.61
N ILE A 14 3.33 -13.41 0.65
CA ILE A 14 2.67 -14.67 0.98
C ILE A 14 3.03 -15.04 2.43
N ASN A 15 2.02 -15.17 3.28
CA ASN A 15 2.17 -15.64 4.66
C ASN A 15 1.46 -16.99 4.81
N ASN A 16 2.15 -18.02 5.29
CA ASN A 16 1.61 -19.38 5.45
C ASN A 16 0.91 -19.94 4.19
N GLY A 17 1.39 -19.58 2.99
CA GLY A 17 0.80 -20.03 1.72
C GLY A 17 -0.43 -19.25 1.26
N GLN A 18 -0.81 -18.18 1.95
CA GLN A 18 -1.86 -17.26 1.54
C GLN A 18 -1.26 -15.91 1.15
N GLU A 19 -1.67 -15.39 0.00
CA GLU A 19 -1.35 -14.02 -0.39
C GLU A 19 -2.06 -13.03 0.54
N VAL A 20 -1.28 -12.28 1.30
CA VAL A 20 -1.76 -11.30 2.29
C VAL A 20 -2.00 -9.98 1.60
N PHE A 21 -1.00 -9.49 0.87
CA PHE A 21 -1.10 -8.25 0.11
C PHE A 21 -0.17 -8.28 -1.10
N GLU A 22 -0.59 -7.61 -2.15
CA GLU A 22 0.22 -7.32 -3.32
C GLU A 22 0.66 -5.86 -3.28
N TRP A 23 1.82 -5.54 -3.82
CA TRP A 23 2.24 -4.16 -3.98
C TRP A 23 3.03 -3.97 -5.26
N ASP A 24 2.89 -2.80 -5.85
CA ASP A 24 3.76 -2.31 -6.91
C ASP A 24 4.31 -0.93 -6.53
N GLN A 25 5.46 -0.62 -7.08
CA GLN A 25 6.14 0.63 -6.83
C GLN A 25 6.52 1.25 -8.17
N THR A 26 6.25 2.54 -8.30
CA THR A 26 6.76 3.38 -9.36
C THR A 26 7.82 4.34 -8.79
N LEU A 27 8.36 5.20 -9.65
CA LEU A 27 9.29 6.27 -9.23
C LEU A 27 8.65 7.33 -8.35
N GLU A 28 7.32 7.39 -8.25
CA GLU A 28 6.62 8.48 -7.56
C GLU A 28 5.68 7.96 -6.45
N GLU A 29 5.17 6.73 -6.60
CA GLU A 29 4.16 6.17 -5.70
C GLU A 29 4.34 4.67 -5.48
N VAL A 30 3.78 4.18 -4.38
CA VAL A 30 3.68 2.75 -4.04
C VAL A 30 2.22 2.39 -3.92
N ASN A 31 1.75 1.45 -4.75
CA ASN A 31 0.41 0.91 -4.69
C ASN A 31 0.42 -0.39 -3.87
N ILE A 32 -0.47 -0.53 -2.90
CA ILE A 32 -0.66 -1.77 -2.14
C ILE A 32 -2.11 -2.23 -2.31
N TYR A 33 -2.29 -3.50 -2.67
CA TYR A 33 -3.59 -4.15 -2.86
C TYR A 33 -3.76 -5.25 -1.82
N ILE A 34 -4.85 -5.19 -1.08
CA ILE A 34 -5.21 -6.17 -0.06
C ILE A 34 -6.55 -6.76 -0.47
N ASN A 35 -6.59 -8.09 -0.59
CA ASN A 35 -7.83 -8.81 -0.79
C ASN A 35 -8.60 -8.86 0.53
N LEU A 36 -9.78 -8.25 0.55
CA LEU A 36 -10.61 -8.23 1.74
C LEU A 36 -11.45 -9.51 1.81
N PRO A 37 -11.66 -10.08 3.01
CA PRO A 37 -12.59 -11.18 3.17
C PRO A 37 -14.03 -10.74 2.84
N PRO A 38 -14.89 -11.67 2.39
CA PRO A 38 -16.30 -11.38 2.20
C PRO A 38 -16.92 -10.95 3.53
N ASN A 39 -17.78 -9.91 3.51
CA ASN A 39 -18.43 -9.25 4.67
C ASN A 39 -17.65 -8.12 5.37
N VAL A 40 -16.58 -7.58 4.80
CA VAL A 40 -15.97 -6.35 5.36
C VAL A 40 -16.80 -5.12 4.94
N HIS A 41 -17.47 -4.51 5.91
CA HIS A 41 -18.17 -3.25 5.68
C HIS A 41 -17.18 -2.07 5.72
N SER A 42 -17.24 -1.21 4.70
CA SER A 42 -16.40 0.00 4.58
C SER A 42 -16.43 0.90 5.82
N LYS A 43 -17.56 0.93 6.55
CA LYS A 43 -17.74 1.74 7.78
C LYS A 43 -16.92 1.24 8.97
N GLN A 44 -16.61 -0.06 9.00
CA GLN A 44 -15.80 -0.67 10.05
C GLN A 44 -14.32 -0.60 9.69
N PHE A 45 -13.99 -0.49 8.42
CA PHE A 45 -12.63 -0.34 7.96
C PHE A 45 -12.06 1.02 8.40
N TYR A 46 -10.82 1.01 8.86
CA TYR A 46 -10.07 2.23 9.14
C TYR A 46 -8.66 2.11 8.59
N CYS A 47 -8.19 3.23 8.08
CA CYS A 47 -6.85 3.44 7.62
C CYS A 47 -6.33 4.70 8.29
N LYS A 48 -5.12 4.64 8.83
CA LYS A 48 -4.35 5.80 9.26
C LYS A 48 -3.02 5.79 8.53
N ILE A 49 -2.82 6.77 7.67
CA ILE A 49 -1.53 7.03 7.04
C ILE A 49 -0.89 8.17 7.83
N GLN A 50 0.31 7.94 8.33
CA GLN A 50 1.19 8.95 8.91
C GLN A 50 2.47 9.00 8.10
N SER A 51 3.27 10.05 8.27
CA SER A 51 4.50 10.23 7.48
C SER A 51 5.42 9.00 7.54
N LYS A 52 5.62 8.39 8.71
CA LYS A 52 6.50 7.21 8.88
C LYS A 52 5.77 5.96 9.38
N HIS A 53 4.45 5.96 9.37
CA HIS A 53 3.69 4.88 9.99
C HIS A 53 2.38 4.65 9.27
N VAL A 54 2.04 3.38 9.03
CA VAL A 54 0.78 2.99 8.43
C VAL A 54 0.07 1.99 9.34
N GLU A 55 -1.19 2.29 9.63
CA GLU A 55 -2.08 1.42 10.39
C GLU A 55 -3.36 1.17 9.60
N VAL A 56 -3.69 -0.10 9.41
CA VAL A 56 -4.83 -0.56 8.61
C VAL A 56 -5.53 -1.65 9.40
N GLY A 57 -6.84 -1.54 9.54
CA GLY A 57 -7.58 -2.53 10.29
C GLY A 57 -9.09 -2.42 10.14
N ILE A 58 -9.76 -3.35 10.78
CA ILE A 58 -11.22 -3.40 10.86
C ILE A 58 -11.57 -3.19 12.33
N LYS A 59 -12.44 -2.22 12.61
CA LYS A 59 -12.92 -1.93 13.96
C LYS A 59 -13.48 -3.20 14.61
N GLY A 60 -12.94 -3.54 15.77
CA GLY A 60 -13.29 -4.76 16.52
C GLY A 60 -12.30 -5.92 16.36
N ASN A 61 -11.35 -5.83 15.42
CA ASN A 61 -10.30 -6.82 15.22
C ASN A 61 -8.91 -6.17 15.44
N PRO A 62 -7.85 -6.95 15.75
CA PRO A 62 -6.48 -6.43 15.70
C PRO A 62 -6.17 -5.80 14.33
N PRO A 63 -5.29 -4.77 14.29
CA PRO A 63 -4.90 -4.13 13.04
C PRO A 63 -4.27 -5.17 12.10
N TYR A 64 -4.73 -5.15 10.86
CA TYR A 64 -4.23 -6.04 9.81
C TYR A 64 -2.81 -5.70 9.41
N LEU A 65 -2.52 -4.40 9.28
CA LEU A 65 -1.20 -3.87 8.98
C LEU A 65 -0.89 -2.80 10.02
N ASN A 66 0.22 -2.95 10.74
CA ASN A 66 0.72 -1.93 11.66
C ASN A 66 2.24 -1.93 11.58
N HIS A 67 2.78 -1.13 10.68
CA HIS A 67 4.20 -1.09 10.38
C HIS A 67 4.71 0.34 10.22
N GLU A 68 5.96 0.55 10.63
CA GLU A 68 6.69 1.77 10.32
C GLU A 68 7.18 1.73 8.86
N LEU A 69 6.96 2.83 8.16
CA LEU A 69 7.42 3.00 6.78
C LEU A 69 8.92 3.28 6.78
N THR A 70 9.64 2.64 5.87
CA THR A 70 11.09 2.86 5.68
C THR A 70 11.40 4.30 5.30
N CYS A 71 10.51 4.93 4.52
CA CYS A 71 10.64 6.29 4.03
C CYS A 71 9.41 7.15 4.40
N PRO A 72 9.59 8.46 4.59
CA PRO A 72 8.48 9.36 4.85
C PRO A 72 7.58 9.51 3.61
N VAL A 73 6.28 9.36 3.80
CA VAL A 73 5.25 9.57 2.77
C VAL A 73 4.54 10.92 2.94
N LYS A 74 4.06 11.49 1.84
CA LYS A 74 3.18 12.65 1.87
C LYS A 74 1.77 12.20 2.18
N THR A 75 1.31 12.43 3.41
CA THR A 75 -0.05 12.13 3.84
C THR A 75 -1.11 12.84 3.01
N ASP A 76 -0.85 14.08 2.59
CA ASP A 76 -1.79 14.90 1.80
C ASP A 76 -2.01 14.39 0.38
N SER A 77 -1.02 13.67 -0.16
CA SER A 77 -1.07 13.12 -1.53
C SER A 77 -1.32 11.62 -1.54
N SER A 78 -1.26 10.96 -0.37
CA SER A 78 -1.54 9.53 -0.24
C SER A 78 -3.04 9.34 0.01
N PHE A 79 -3.65 8.39 -0.68
CA PHE A 79 -5.06 8.07 -0.51
C PHE A 79 -5.28 6.58 -0.53
N TRP A 80 -6.46 6.17 -0.07
CA TRP A 80 -6.90 4.79 -0.09
C TRP A 80 -8.29 4.69 -0.67
N THR A 81 -8.53 3.58 -1.35
CA THR A 81 -9.81 3.27 -1.96
C THR A 81 -10.22 1.87 -1.50
N LEU A 82 -11.48 1.74 -1.07
CA LEU A 82 -12.03 0.46 -0.68
C LEU A 82 -13.12 0.07 -1.69
N GLY A 83 -12.83 -0.96 -2.48
CA GLY A 83 -13.77 -1.61 -3.36
C GLY A 83 -14.52 -2.75 -2.67
N ILE A 84 -15.40 -3.43 -3.42
CA ILE A 84 -16.26 -4.50 -2.91
C ILE A 84 -15.44 -5.71 -2.41
N PHE A 85 -14.28 -5.98 -3.02
CA PHE A 85 -13.39 -7.09 -2.65
C PHE A 85 -11.91 -6.72 -2.55
N CYS A 86 -11.54 -5.54 -3.02
CA CYS A 86 -10.15 -5.11 -3.09
C CYS A 86 -10.00 -3.77 -2.40
N PHE A 87 -8.97 -3.69 -1.57
CA PHE A 87 -8.60 -2.47 -0.91
C PHE A 87 -7.23 -2.02 -1.43
N SER A 88 -7.18 -0.81 -1.96
CA SER A 88 -6.00 -0.26 -2.62
C SER A 88 -5.52 0.97 -1.88
N PHE A 89 -4.25 0.97 -1.53
CA PHE A 89 -3.52 2.13 -1.02
C PHE A 89 -2.61 2.67 -2.07
N LEU A 90 -2.55 4.00 -2.16
CA LEU A 90 -1.58 4.72 -2.95
C LEU A 90 -0.77 5.61 -2.00
N PHE A 91 0.49 5.25 -1.78
CA PHE A 91 1.44 6.02 -1.00
C PHE A 91 2.30 6.88 -1.92
N VAL A 92 2.22 8.19 -1.77
CA VAL A 92 3.11 9.11 -2.49
C VAL A 92 4.37 9.29 -1.64
N CYS A 93 5.46 8.66 -2.07
CA CYS A 93 6.74 8.71 -1.36
C CYS A 93 7.40 10.08 -1.57
N PHE A 94 7.71 10.78 -0.48
CA PHE A 94 8.37 12.09 -0.57
C PHE A 94 9.84 11.98 -1.00
N PHE A 95 10.47 10.82 -0.78
CA PHE A 95 11.92 10.66 -0.82
C PHE A 95 12.51 10.13 -2.13
N LEU A 96 11.72 9.95 -3.19
CA LEU A 96 12.28 9.56 -4.50
C LEU A 96 12.96 10.72 -5.24
N PHE A 97 12.88 11.96 -4.74
CA PHE A 97 13.56 13.12 -5.34
C PHE A 97 14.91 13.49 -4.71
N VAL A 98 15.29 12.89 -3.58
CA VAL A 98 16.61 13.14 -2.93
C VAL A 98 17.19 11.84 -2.40
N SER A 99 17.50 10.91 -3.30
CA SER A 99 18.68 10.03 -3.23
C SER A 99 18.72 9.11 -4.45
N PRO A 100 19.75 9.22 -5.32
CA PRO A 100 20.12 8.14 -6.22
C PRO A 100 20.77 7.05 -5.38
N PHE A 101 19.97 6.19 -4.74
CA PHE A 101 20.50 5.04 -4.01
C PHE A 101 20.35 3.79 -4.88
N SER A 102 21.46 3.50 -5.57
CA SER A 102 21.96 2.15 -5.90
C SER A 102 21.12 1.36 -6.92
N LEU A 103 21.45 1.33 -8.21
CA LEU A 103 22.59 0.60 -8.77
C LEU A 103 23.04 -0.60 -7.92
N ASP A 104 22.85 -1.80 -8.50
CA ASP A 104 23.41 -3.10 -8.11
C ASP A 104 22.67 -3.92 -7.03
N SER A 105 21.88 -4.88 -7.50
CA SER A 105 22.20 -6.30 -7.32
C SER A 105 21.61 -7.16 -8.43
#